data_AF-A0A4Z0WB13-F1
#
_entry.id   AF-A0A4Z0WB13-F1
#
_cell.length_a   1.000
_cell.length_b   1.000
_cell.length_c   1.000
_cell.angle_alpha   90.00
_cell.angle_beta   90.00
_cell.angle_gamma   90.00
#
_symmetry.space_group_name_H-M   'P 1'
#
loop_
_entity.id
_entity.type
_entity.pdbx_description
1 polymer ?
#
loop_
_entity_poly.entity_id
_entity_poly.type
_entity_poly.pdbx_seq_one_letter_code
_entity_poly.pdbx_strand_id
1 'polypeptide(L)'
;MASLLFRLNNVPDDEADEVRQLLSEHNFDTYETTAGRWQISVAAIWLRDDSRLAEARAVLADYQAQRADQARARHAEQVARGEQMTFSRKLREEPLRVLFYIAVGLVVLGLSTLPFLQFID
;
A
#
# COMPACT_ATOMS: atom_id res chain seq x y z
N MET A 1 -24.73 -4.52 18.69
CA MET A 1 -24.62 -4.74 17.23
C MET A 1 -23.15 -5.11 16.98
N ALA A 2 -22.75 -5.52 15.78
CA ALA A 2 -21.32 -5.73 15.54
C ALA A 2 -20.78 -4.56 14.72
N SER A 3 -19.64 -4.02 15.15
CA SER A 3 -19.06 -2.83 14.55
C SER A 3 -17.73 -3.11 13.87
N LEU A 4 -17.55 -2.54 12.68
CA LEU A 4 -16.32 -2.68 11.92
C LEU A 4 -15.17 -1.95 12.64
N LEU A 5 -14.15 -2.71 13.03
CA LEU A 5 -13.03 -2.20 13.78
C LEU A 5 -11.82 -1.96 12.87
N PHE A 6 -11.46 -2.96 12.05
CA PHE A 6 -10.31 -2.90 11.16
C PHE A 6 -10.57 -3.65 9.84
N ARG A 7 -10.11 -3.11 8.71
CA ARG A 7 -10.23 -3.77 7.40
C ARG A 7 -8.92 -4.48 7.10
N LEU A 8 -8.99 -5.74 6.71
CA LEU A 8 -7.83 -6.57 6.37
C LEU A 8 -7.52 -6.57 4.86
N ASN A 9 -8.34 -5.91 4.04
CA ASN A 9 -8.09 -5.79 2.60
C ASN A 9 -6.84 -4.93 2.35
N ASN A 10 -5.89 -5.44 1.57
CA ASN A 10 -4.60 -4.79 1.26
C ASN A 10 -3.73 -4.48 2.48
N VAL A 11 -3.96 -5.15 3.61
CA VAL A 11 -3.11 -5.07 4.79
C VAL A 11 -2.05 -6.17 4.71
N PRO A 12 -0.76 -5.87 4.92
CA PRO A 12 0.28 -6.89 5.05
C PRO A 12 -0.03 -7.90 6.15
N ASP A 13 0.34 -9.17 5.97
CA ASP A 13 0.04 -10.23 6.94
C ASP A 13 0.63 -9.95 8.33
N ASP A 14 1.82 -9.32 8.40
CA ASP A 14 2.46 -8.87 9.64
C ASP A 14 1.59 -7.86 10.41
N GLU A 15 1.02 -6.89 9.70
CA GLU A 15 0.16 -5.87 10.31
C GLU A 15 -1.16 -6.49 10.79
N ALA A 16 -1.72 -7.43 10.03
CA ALA A 16 -2.92 -8.14 10.44
C ALA A 16 -2.67 -8.94 11.74
N ASP A 17 -1.53 -9.60 11.86
CA ASP A 17 -1.15 -10.35 13.06
C ASP A 17 -0.87 -9.44 14.27
N GLU A 18 -0.19 -8.30 14.06
CA GLU A 18 0.01 -7.30 15.11
C GLU A 18 -1.31 -6.75 15.62
N VAL A 19 -2.27 -6.44 14.74
CA VAL A 19 -3.60 -5.97 15.13
C VAL A 19 -4.36 -7.06 15.89
N ARG A 20 -4.28 -8.33 15.49
CA ARG A 20 -4.88 -9.45 16.24
C ARG A 20 -4.30 -9.56 17.64
N GLN A 21 -2.98 -9.48 17.76
CA GLN A 21 -2.29 -9.53 19.03
C GLN A 21 -2.74 -8.36 19.93
N LEU A 22 -2.72 -7.13 19.40
CA LEU A 22 -3.15 -5.93 20.13
C LEU A 22 -4.59 -6.07 20.66
N LEU A 23 -5.51 -6.57 19.83
CA LEU A 23 -6.90 -6.76 20.26
C LEU A 23 -7.05 -7.85 21.32
N SER A 24 -6.24 -8.91 21.24
CA SER A 24 -6.22 -9.99 22.22
C SER A 24 -5.63 -9.55 23.57
N GLU A 25 -4.57 -8.73 23.57
CA GLU A 25 -3.91 -8.22 24.79
C GLU A 25 -4.87 -7.33 25.61
N HIS A 26 -5.69 -6.54 24.92
CA HIS A 26 -6.71 -5.69 25.53
C HIS A 26 -8.04 -6.43 25.83
N ASN A 27 -8.09 -7.74 25.57
CA ASN A 27 -9.26 -8.61 25.79
C ASN A 27 -10.54 -8.07 25.12
N PHE A 28 -10.46 -7.62 23.87
CA PHE A 28 -11.63 -7.24 23.09
C PHE A 28 -12.30 -8.47 22.47
N ASP A 29 -13.62 -8.60 22.61
CA ASP A 29 -14.39 -9.66 21.95
C ASP A 29 -14.58 -9.33 20.47
N THR A 30 -13.69 -9.87 19.64
CA THR A 30 -13.67 -9.64 18.20
C THR A 30 -13.84 -10.91 17.38
N TYR A 31 -14.37 -10.77 16.17
CA TYR A 31 -14.42 -11.85 15.19
C TYR A 31 -13.97 -11.36 13.81
N GLU A 32 -13.49 -12.28 12.98
CA GLU A 32 -12.98 -11.96 11.66
C GLU A 32 -13.90 -12.47 10.54
N THR A 33 -13.94 -11.73 9.45
CA THR A 33 -14.51 -12.17 8.18
C THR A 33 -13.40 -12.30 7.14
N THR A 34 -13.47 -13.32 6.28
CA THR A 34 -12.51 -13.55 5.19
C THR A 34 -13.11 -13.15 3.85
N ALA A 35 -12.27 -12.65 2.93
CA ALA A 35 -12.68 -12.19 1.59
C ALA A 35 -13.09 -13.32 0.61
N GLY A 36 -12.99 -14.58 1.05
CA GLY A 36 -13.22 -15.76 0.22
C GLY A 36 -12.22 -15.88 -0.95
N ARG A 37 -12.29 -16.99 -1.69
CA ARG A 37 -11.37 -17.26 -2.81
C ARG A 37 -11.46 -16.26 -3.97
N TRP A 38 -12.56 -15.54 -4.06
CA TRP A 38 -12.85 -14.58 -5.14
C TRP A 38 -12.64 -13.12 -4.72
N GLN A 39 -12.23 -12.87 -3.48
CA GLN A 39 -12.05 -11.52 -2.91
C GLN A 39 -13.28 -10.59 -3.04
N ILE A 40 -14.49 -11.15 -3.10
CA ILE A 40 -15.74 -10.38 -3.24
C ILE A 40 -16.25 -9.90 -1.87
N SER A 41 -15.95 -10.62 -0.79
CA SER A 41 -16.32 -10.19 0.57
C SER A 41 -15.26 -9.30 1.21
N VAL A 42 -15.67 -8.47 2.17
CA VAL A 42 -14.75 -7.64 2.94
C VAL A 42 -14.06 -8.51 3.99
N ALA A 43 -12.74 -8.63 3.91
CA ALA A 43 -11.97 -9.17 5.03
C ALA A 43 -11.80 -8.08 6.09
N ALA A 44 -12.19 -8.37 7.32
CA ALA A 44 -12.20 -7.39 8.40
C ALA A 44 -12.27 -8.04 9.78
N ILE A 45 -11.82 -7.29 10.78
CA ILE A 45 -12.00 -7.58 12.20
C ILE A 45 -13.16 -6.72 12.71
N TRP A 46 -14.10 -7.38 13.38
CA TRP A 46 -15.33 -6.80 13.90
C TRP A 46 -15.35 -6.92 15.42
N LEU A 47 -15.79 -5.87 16.09
CA LEU A 47 -16.04 -5.88 17.53
C LEU A 47 -17.47 -6.33 17.80
N ARG A 48 -17.64 -7.32 18.69
CA ARG A 48 -18.95 -7.85 19.06
C ARG A 48 -19.65 -6.97 20.09
N ASP A 49 -18.87 -6.37 20.99
CA ASP A 49 -19.36 -5.49 22.05
C ASP A 49 -19.15 -4.01 21.69
N ASP A 50 -20.21 -3.37 21.21
CA ASP A 50 -20.19 -1.95 20.86
C ASP A 50 -19.89 -1.01 22.04
N SER A 51 -20.06 -1.46 23.29
CA SER A 51 -19.82 -0.61 24.47
C SER A 51 -18.35 -0.22 24.61
N ARG A 52 -17.44 -1.09 24.14
CA ARG A 52 -15.98 -0.88 24.15
C ARG A 52 -15.43 -0.39 22.82
N LEU A 53 -16.31 0.00 21.87
CA LEU A 53 -15.88 0.47 20.55
C LEU A 53 -14.98 1.71 20.62
N ALA A 54 -15.31 2.67 21.49
CA ALA A 54 -14.51 3.89 21.63
C ALA A 54 -13.09 3.56 22.14
N GLU A 55 -12.99 2.65 23.11
CA GLU A 55 -11.72 2.18 23.66
C GLU A 55 -10.89 1.43 22.61
N ALA A 56 -11.50 0.47 21.90
CA ALA A 56 -10.82 -0.30 20.86
C ALA A 56 -10.33 0.60 19.70
N ARG A 57 -11.12 1.63 19.33
CA ARG A 57 -10.70 2.61 18.33
C ARG A 57 -9.54 3.48 18.80
N ALA A 58 -9.52 3.88 20.07
CA ALA A 58 -8.42 4.65 20.63
C ALA A 58 -7.11 3.86 20.61
N VAL A 59 -7.15 2.60 21.07
CA VAL A 59 -5.99 1.71 21.06
C VAL A 59 -5.45 1.49 19.63
N LEU A 60 -6.33 1.28 18.66
CA LEU A 60 -5.91 1.15 17.26
C LEU A 60 -5.37 2.44 16.66
N ALA A 61 -5.94 3.59 17.02
CA ALA A 61 -5.46 4.88 16.55
C ALA A 61 -4.04 5.16 17.07
N ASP A 62 -3.76 4.84 18.34
CA ASP A 62 -2.44 4.98 18.93
C ASP A 62 -1.41 4.07 18.24
N TYR A 63 -1.79 2.81 17.98
CA TYR A 63 -0.95 1.88 17.22
C TYR A 63 -0.64 2.40 15.80
N GLN A 64 -1.66 2.88 15.07
CA GLN A 64 -1.47 3.44 13.73
C GLN A 64 -0.58 4.68 13.73
N ALA A 65 -0.72 5.55 14.75
CA ALA A 65 0.13 6.72 14.91
C ALA A 65 1.60 6.31 15.10
N GLN A 66 1.86 5.35 15.99
CA GLN A 66 3.22 4.81 16.19
C GLN A 66 3.81 4.22 14.91
N ARG A 67 3.04 3.43 14.16
CA ARG A 67 3.49 2.85 12.88
C ARG A 67 3.78 3.92 11.83
N ALA A 68 2.96 4.96 11.76
CA ALA A 68 3.17 6.10 10.86
C ALA A 68 4.44 6.89 11.20
N ASP A 69 4.70 7.13 12.50
CA ASP A 69 5.91 7.83 12.94
C ASP A 69 7.17 7.03 12.65
N GLN A 70 7.14 5.71 12.86
CA GLN A 70 8.23 4.82 12.45
C GLN A 70 8.47 4.85 10.94
N ALA A 71 7.41 4.82 10.13
CA ALA A 71 7.54 4.89 8.67
C ALA A 71 8.16 6.22 8.22
N ARG A 72 7.76 7.34 8.84
CA ARG A 72 8.37 8.65 8.60
C ARG A 72 9.84 8.69 9.00
N ALA A 73 10.19 8.10 10.15
CA ALA A 73 11.58 8.03 10.60
C ALA A 73 12.45 7.20 9.63
N ARG A 74 11.97 6.02 9.21
CA ARG A 74 12.65 5.19 8.19
C ARG A 74 12.84 5.94 6.88
N HIS A 75 11.81 6.67 6.42
CA HIS A 75 11.90 7.50 5.22
C HIS A 75 12.90 8.64 5.39
N ALA A 76 12.91 9.33 6.54
CA ALA A 76 13.86 10.40 6.83
C ALA A 76 15.30 9.88 6.86
N GLU A 77 15.53 8.69 7.42
CA GLU A 77 16.84 8.02 7.38
C GLU A 77 17.26 7.65 5.96
N GLN A 78 16.36 7.12 5.13
CA GLN A 78 16.65 6.81 3.72
C GLN A 78 16.97 8.07 2.91
N VAL A 79 16.26 9.17 3.17
CA VAL A 79 16.56 10.49 2.60
C VAL A 79 17.94 10.97 3.06
N ALA A 80 18.24 10.87 4.35
CA ALA A 80 19.53 11.29 4.92
C ALA A 80 20.72 10.44 4.41
N ARG A 81 20.50 9.15 4.14
CA ARG A 81 21.48 8.25 3.53
C ARG A 81 21.65 8.46 2.03
N GLY A 82 20.88 9.36 1.39
CA GLY A 82 20.95 9.61 -0.05
C GLY A 82 20.45 8.42 -0.89
N GLU A 83 19.64 7.54 -0.29
CA GLU A 83 19.04 6.35 -0.89
C GLU A 83 17.61 6.60 -1.37
N GLN A 84 17.21 7.86 -1.58
CA GLN A 84 16.18 8.06 -2.59
C GLN A 84 16.79 7.65 -3.93
N MET A 85 16.48 6.43 -4.36
CA MET A 85 16.51 5.99 -5.76
C MET A 85 15.53 6.86 -6.56
N THR A 86 15.69 8.17 -6.51
CA THR A 86 15.01 9.10 -7.39
C THR A 86 15.41 8.68 -8.80
N PHE A 87 14.46 8.64 -9.71
CA PHE A 87 14.67 8.29 -11.12
C PHE A 87 15.90 8.97 -11.76
N SER A 88 16.32 10.12 -11.23
CA SER A 88 17.57 10.82 -11.58
C SER A 88 18.86 10.02 -11.35
N ARG A 89 18.92 9.13 -10.35
CA ARG A 89 20.07 8.25 -10.11
C ARG A 89 20.13 7.11 -11.13
N LYS A 90 18.99 6.47 -11.44
CA LYS A 90 18.88 5.50 -12.54
C LYS A 90 19.25 6.10 -13.90
N LEU A 91 18.88 7.36 -14.15
CA LEU A 91 19.27 8.08 -15.37
C LEU A 91 20.79 8.28 -15.47
N ARG A 92 21.48 8.40 -14.33
CA ARG A 92 22.93 8.63 -14.26
C ARG A 92 23.75 7.32 -14.24
N GLU A 93 23.19 6.25 -13.68
CA GLU A 93 23.83 4.93 -13.58
C GLU A 93 23.69 4.11 -14.88
N GLU A 94 22.57 4.21 -15.61
CA GLU A 94 22.34 3.46 -16.87
C GLU A 94 21.80 4.35 -18.02
N PRO A 95 22.49 5.42 -18.44
CA PRO A 95 22.00 6.35 -19.47
C PRO A 95 21.71 5.65 -20.82
N LEU A 96 22.50 4.65 -21.18
CA LEU A 96 22.33 3.87 -22.42
C LEU A 96 21.01 3.08 -22.45
N ARG A 97 20.58 2.55 -21.30
CA ARG A 97 19.36 1.74 -21.20
C ARG A 97 18.11 2.61 -21.33
N VAL A 98 18.13 3.80 -20.74
CA VAL A 98 17.06 4.80 -20.90
C VAL A 98 16.95 5.25 -22.36
N LEU A 99 18.10 5.55 -23.00
CA LEU A 99 18.12 5.94 -24.41
C LEU A 99 17.58 4.84 -25.34
N PHE A 100 17.91 3.58 -25.05
CA PHE A 100 17.39 2.42 -25.78
C PHE A 100 15.86 2.33 -25.69
N TYR A 101 15.28 2.44 -24.49
CA TYR A 101 13.83 2.40 -24.33
C TYR A 101 13.13 3.59 -25.00
N ILE A 102 13.72 4.79 -24.96
CA ILE A 102 13.21 5.95 -25.70
C ILE A 102 13.24 5.69 -27.21
N ALA A 103 14.34 5.16 -27.74
CA ALA A 103 14.47 4.82 -29.16
C ALA A 103 13.43 3.78 -29.60
N VAL A 104 13.24 2.72 -28.81
CA VAL A 104 12.20 1.71 -29.08
C VAL A 104 10.81 2.34 -29.04
N GLY A 105 10.52 3.19 -28.05
CA GLY A 105 9.24 3.90 -27.95
C GLY A 105 8.97 4.79 -29.16
N LEU A 106 9.98 5.53 -29.64
CA LEU A 106 9.89 6.35 -30.85
C LEU A 106 9.70 5.52 -32.12
N VAL A 107 10.35 4.35 -32.23
CA VAL A 107 10.15 3.44 -33.36
C VAL A 107 8.73 2.87 -33.36
N VAL A 108 8.22 2.45 -32.21
CA VAL A 108 6.85 1.94 -32.08
C VAL A 108 5.84 3.05 -32.37
N LEU A 109 6.04 4.26 -31.81
CA LEU A 109 5.19 5.41 -32.10
C LEU A 109 5.24 5.78 -33.58
N GLY A 110 6.43 5.80 -34.18
CA GLY A 110 6.62 6.03 -35.61
C GLY A 110 5.86 5.01 -36.43
N LEU A 111 6.13 3.71 -36.25
CA LEU A 111 5.42 2.64 -36.97
C LEU A 111 3.90 2.66 -36.75
N SER A 112 3.46 3.07 -35.56
CA SER A 112 2.03 3.17 -35.23
C SER A 112 1.37 4.40 -35.81
N THR A 113 2.06 5.53 -35.97
CA THR A 113 1.48 6.81 -36.42
C THR A 113 1.73 7.11 -37.89
N LEU A 114 2.82 6.59 -38.46
CA LEU A 114 3.14 6.64 -39.90
C LEU A 114 1.96 6.22 -40.79
N PRO A 115 1.26 5.08 -40.56
CA PRO A 115 0.14 4.71 -41.42
C PRO A 115 -1.00 5.72 -41.34
N PHE A 116 -1.24 6.37 -40.20
CA PHE A 116 -2.31 7.36 -40.06
C PHE A 116 -1.95 8.73 -40.65
N LEU A 117 -0.68 9.12 -40.58
CA LEU A 117 -0.20 10.35 -41.20
C LEU A 117 -0.19 10.25 -42.74
N GLN A 118 0.09 9.06 -43.28
CA GLN A 118 0.02 8.80 -44.72
C GLN A 118 -1.41 8.83 -45.31
N PHE A 119 -2.45 8.81 -44.48
CA PHE A 119 -3.86 8.91 -44.90
C PHE A 119 -4.39 10.36 -44.90
N ILE A 120 -3.58 11.34 -44.49
CA ILE A 120 -3.98 12.76 -44.37
C ILE A 120 -3.50 13.61 -45.57
N ASP A 121 -2.67 13.05 -46.47
CA ASP A 121 -2.35 13.59 -47.81
C ASP A 121 -3.25 12.97 -48.89
#